data_AF-A0A212JNI0-F1
#
_entry.id   AF-A0A212JNI0-F1
#
_cell.length_a   1.000
_cell.length_b   1.000
_cell.length_c   1.000
_cell.angle_alpha   90.00
_cell.angle_beta   90.00
_cell.angle_gamma   90.00
#
_symmetry.space_group_name_H-M   'P 1'
#
loop_
_entity.id
_entity.type
_entity.pdbx_description
1 polymer ?
#
loop_
_entity_poly.entity_id
_entity_poly.type
_entity_poly.pdbx_seq_one_letter_code
_entity_poly.pdbx_strand_id
1 'polypeptide(L)'
;MNIEEYYIFLEWLSSQKIKIGESLFHNFENLLHEGNAAAIESINFRAQFIGEYEENIAASYFIIGHFTNYDKPKRIACICVGLEAEYVKDIICLRRKCELYSENQPLFKANPSLFQHVRDRELVDYSVFKRINDSEIIHFNNQYGYIDGYVPLTVLGWMSNNRPQSPIYIRVNPHVVYSTQPPQKLFESQLIPPNPKWWHELSIYNRSHEGCSFFLDKSVNPKDNYDEYWEYHCQNIRRLDIIAKRDGNGNLSMMMEELIEQKNIVSPTERYIVSRMIHLDTDAAIGKSFHDSTLNHLDLAINVYTENNAENRLLENLANGRKVTDASFRTHLLRVENINFSDLFAFAYSFFKSKTLVDEWKDAQFR
;
A
#
# COMPACT_ATOMS: atom_id res chain seq x y z
N MET A 1 -9.31 -6.47 33.57
CA MET A 1 -8.59 -6.62 32.30
C MET A 1 -7.10 -6.95 32.49
N ASN A 2 -6.63 -8.05 31.90
CA ASN A 2 -5.22 -8.38 31.66
C ASN A 2 -4.79 -7.95 30.23
N ILE A 3 -3.52 -8.16 29.87
CA ILE A 3 -2.98 -7.72 28.57
C ILE A 3 -3.62 -8.44 27.36
N GLU A 4 -3.96 -9.72 27.47
CA GLU A 4 -4.61 -10.47 26.38
C GLU A 4 -6.04 -9.97 26.15
N GLU A 5 -6.78 -9.76 27.24
CA GLU A 5 -8.13 -9.17 27.21
C GLU A 5 -8.12 -7.75 26.61
N TYR A 6 -7.05 -6.99 26.84
CA TYR A 6 -6.86 -5.67 26.26
C TYR A 6 -6.67 -5.73 24.73
N TYR A 7 -5.81 -6.61 24.22
CA TYR A 7 -5.64 -6.77 22.78
C TYR A 7 -6.91 -7.30 22.10
N ILE A 8 -7.65 -8.21 22.73
CA ILE A 8 -8.97 -8.66 22.25
C ILE A 8 -9.94 -7.47 22.16
N PHE A 9 -9.92 -6.56 23.15
CA PHE A 9 -10.74 -5.35 23.09
C PHE A 9 -10.32 -4.43 21.94
N LEU A 10 -9.01 -4.24 21.69
CA LEU A 10 -8.53 -3.43 20.57
C LEU A 10 -8.99 -4.01 19.23
N GLU A 11 -8.87 -5.33 19.02
CA GLU A 11 -9.37 -6.00 17.81
C GLU A 11 -10.88 -5.80 17.65
N TRP A 12 -11.65 -5.98 18.73
CA TRP A 12 -13.09 -5.76 18.71
C TRP A 12 -13.44 -4.31 18.35
N LEU A 13 -12.78 -3.31 18.95
CA LEU A 13 -13.00 -1.89 18.68
C LEU A 13 -12.64 -1.54 17.23
N SER A 14 -11.52 -2.08 16.74
CA SER A 14 -11.03 -1.91 15.37
C SER A 14 -11.98 -2.48 14.32
N SER A 15 -12.69 -3.56 14.66
CA SER A 15 -13.63 -4.24 13.77
C SER A 15 -15.01 -3.56 13.69
N GLN A 16 -15.28 -2.56 14.53
CA GLN A 16 -16.57 -1.88 14.54
C GLN A 16 -16.83 -1.16 13.21
N LYS A 17 -18.07 -1.25 12.73
CA LYS A 17 -18.51 -0.50 11.55
C LYS A 17 -18.56 0.98 11.91
N ILE A 18 -17.73 1.77 11.24
CA ILE A 18 -17.74 3.23 11.36
C ILE A 18 -18.55 3.81 10.21
N LYS A 19 -19.48 4.72 10.52
CA LYS A 19 -20.24 5.41 9.49
C LYS A 19 -19.33 6.32 8.68
N ILE A 20 -19.71 6.56 7.43
CA ILE A 20 -18.97 7.50 6.57
C ILE A 20 -18.97 8.87 7.26
N GLY A 21 -17.77 9.44 7.46
CA GLY A 21 -17.58 10.74 8.12
C GLY A 21 -17.34 10.67 9.64
N GLU A 22 -17.43 9.49 10.25
CA GLU A 22 -17.06 9.29 11.66
C GLU A 22 -15.63 8.71 11.79
N SER A 23 -14.98 8.95 12.93
CA SER A 23 -13.68 8.39 13.29
C SER A 23 -13.81 7.25 14.32
N LEU A 24 -12.79 6.41 14.46
CA LEU A 24 -12.78 5.40 15.53
C LEU A 24 -12.80 6.06 16.91
N PHE A 25 -12.16 7.22 17.04
CA PHE A 25 -12.19 8.05 18.24
C PHE A 25 -13.62 8.45 18.62
N HIS A 26 -14.42 8.90 17.66
CA HIS A 26 -15.82 9.26 17.92
C HIS A 26 -16.65 8.04 18.35
N ASN A 27 -16.49 6.90 17.68
CA ASN A 27 -17.20 5.67 18.05
C ASN A 27 -16.78 5.18 19.45
N PHE A 28 -15.48 5.21 19.75
CA PHE A 28 -14.97 4.85 21.07
C PHE A 28 -15.50 5.78 22.17
N GLU A 29 -15.53 7.08 21.90
CA GLU A 29 -16.13 8.07 22.79
C GLU A 29 -17.61 7.78 23.07
N ASN A 30 -18.39 7.39 22.06
CA ASN A 30 -19.79 7.01 22.25
C ASN A 30 -19.95 5.76 23.13
N LEU A 31 -19.13 4.72 22.93
CA LEU A 31 -19.15 3.51 23.77
C LEU A 31 -18.88 3.84 25.24
N LEU A 32 -17.99 4.80 25.49
CA LEU A 32 -17.70 5.27 26.84
C LEU A 32 -18.85 6.04 27.46
N HIS A 33 -19.52 6.90 26.69
CA HIS A 33 -20.73 7.60 27.13
C HIS A 33 -21.88 6.63 27.44
N GLU A 34 -21.98 5.54 26.70
CA GLU A 34 -22.97 4.46 26.91
C GLU A 34 -22.64 3.57 28.12
N GLY A 35 -21.50 3.77 28.77
CA GLY A 35 -21.09 2.99 29.94
C GLY A 35 -20.62 1.59 29.60
N ASN A 36 -20.08 1.36 28.39
CA ASN A 36 -19.57 0.05 27.98
C ASN A 36 -18.46 -0.42 28.94
N ALA A 37 -18.69 -1.54 29.64
CA ALA A 37 -17.79 -2.04 30.67
C ALA A 37 -16.39 -2.36 30.14
N ALA A 38 -16.28 -2.98 28.97
CA ALA A 38 -14.99 -3.33 28.37
C ALA A 38 -14.19 -2.07 27.96
N ALA A 39 -14.87 -1.04 27.44
CA ALA A 39 -14.26 0.24 27.11
C ALA A 39 -13.75 0.99 28.36
N ILE A 40 -14.49 0.93 29.47
CA ILE A 40 -14.06 1.54 30.74
C ILE A 40 -12.88 0.76 31.33
N GLU A 41 -12.94 -0.58 31.30
CA GLU A 41 -11.85 -1.42 31.78
C GLU A 41 -10.56 -1.22 30.97
N SER A 42 -10.65 -1.06 29.65
CA SER A 42 -9.48 -0.85 28.79
C SER A 42 -8.76 0.47 29.08
N ILE A 43 -9.50 1.55 29.36
CA ILE A 43 -8.92 2.82 29.81
C ILE A 43 -8.23 2.66 31.17
N ASN A 44 -8.90 2.02 32.14
CA ASN A 44 -8.35 1.84 33.48
C ASN A 44 -7.10 0.95 33.46
N PHE A 45 -7.06 -0.03 32.57
CA PHE A 45 -5.87 -0.83 32.30
C PHE A 45 -4.77 0.05 31.69
N ARG A 46 -5.05 0.74 30.58
CA ARG A 46 -4.05 1.53 29.84
C ARG A 46 -3.47 2.69 30.67
N ALA A 47 -4.28 3.26 31.57
CA ALA A 47 -3.86 4.33 32.47
C ALA A 47 -2.72 3.93 33.43
N GLN A 48 -2.54 2.63 33.69
CA GLN A 48 -1.45 2.12 34.54
C GLN A 48 -0.07 2.20 33.85
N PHE A 49 -0.05 2.43 32.54
CA PHE A 49 1.15 2.44 31.71
C PHE A 49 1.38 3.80 31.04
N ILE A 50 0.88 4.89 31.63
CA ILE A 50 1.13 6.25 31.12
C ILE A 50 2.46 6.75 31.71
N GLY A 51 3.42 7.03 30.84
CA GLY A 51 4.63 7.77 31.15
C GLY A 51 4.76 9.03 30.33
N GLU A 52 5.95 9.65 30.39
CA GLU A 52 6.27 10.88 29.66
C GLU A 52 6.11 10.71 28.13
N TYR A 53 6.39 9.52 27.60
CA TYR A 53 6.25 9.23 26.18
C TYR A 53 4.78 9.31 25.72
N GLU A 54 3.87 8.62 26.41
CA GLU A 54 2.43 8.66 26.13
C GLU A 54 1.85 10.07 26.32
N GLU A 55 2.30 10.79 27.34
CA GLU A 55 1.88 12.17 27.58
C GLU A 55 2.21 13.07 26.39
N ASN A 56 3.43 12.97 25.85
CA ASN A 56 3.87 13.77 24.71
C ASN A 56 3.09 13.45 23.43
N ILE A 57 2.81 12.16 23.18
CA ILE A 57 1.96 11.75 22.06
C ILE A 57 0.56 12.37 22.24
N ALA A 58 -0.11 12.06 23.34
CA ALA A 58 -1.49 12.44 23.57
C ALA A 58 -1.69 13.97 23.60
N ALA A 59 -0.71 14.73 24.08
CA ALA A 59 -0.75 16.19 24.09
C ALA A 59 -1.00 16.78 22.70
N SER A 60 -0.43 16.18 21.65
CA SER A 60 -0.63 16.62 20.26
C SER A 60 -2.08 16.44 19.78
N TYR A 61 -2.84 15.53 20.41
CA TYR A 61 -4.23 15.21 20.05
C TYR A 61 -5.26 15.93 20.92
N PHE A 62 -4.85 16.61 22.00
CA PHE A 62 -5.79 17.33 22.88
C PHE A 62 -6.57 18.43 22.16
N ILE A 63 -5.96 19.05 21.14
CA ILE A 63 -6.57 20.12 20.34
C ILE A 63 -7.73 19.62 19.46
N ILE A 64 -7.78 18.32 19.16
CA ILE A 64 -8.81 17.71 18.29
C ILE A 64 -10.18 17.67 19.00
N GLY A 65 -10.21 17.75 20.33
CA GLY A 65 -11.44 17.90 21.10
C GLY A 65 -12.15 16.60 21.48
N HIS A 66 -11.52 15.43 21.33
CA HIS A 66 -12.05 14.17 21.84
C HIS A 66 -11.81 13.99 23.34
N PHE A 67 -12.73 13.25 23.99
CA PHE A 67 -12.69 12.79 25.38
C PHE A 67 -12.60 13.93 26.41
N THR A 68 -13.22 15.07 26.13
CA THR A 68 -13.16 16.27 26.99
C THR A 68 -13.85 16.10 28.35
N ASN A 69 -14.69 15.08 28.49
CA ASN A 69 -15.39 14.76 29.74
C ASN A 69 -14.50 14.01 30.75
N TYR A 70 -13.27 13.66 30.38
CA TYR A 70 -12.32 12.96 31.23
C TYR A 70 -11.22 13.91 31.75
N ASP A 71 -10.72 13.62 32.95
CA ASP A 71 -9.53 14.26 33.48
C ASP A 71 -8.28 13.94 32.63
N LYS A 72 -7.20 14.72 32.83
CA LYS A 72 -6.00 14.60 31.98
C LYS A 72 -5.47 13.15 31.90
N PRO A 73 -5.25 12.40 33.01
CA PRO A 73 -4.75 11.04 32.94
C PRO A 73 -5.66 10.08 32.16
N LYS A 74 -6.97 10.10 32.43
CA LYS A 74 -7.90 9.23 31.70
C LYS A 74 -8.04 9.64 30.25
N ARG A 75 -7.98 10.94 29.94
CA ARG A 75 -8.01 11.45 28.57
C ARG A 75 -6.81 10.99 27.76
N ILE A 76 -5.62 10.94 28.36
CA ILE A 76 -4.41 10.35 27.74
C ILE A 76 -4.64 8.87 27.44
N ALA A 77 -5.12 8.09 28.42
CA ALA A 77 -5.43 6.67 28.21
C ALA A 77 -6.44 6.46 27.07
N CYS A 78 -7.50 7.27 27.00
CA CYS A 78 -8.48 7.19 25.89
C CYS A 78 -7.82 7.41 24.53
N ILE A 79 -6.93 8.40 24.43
CA ILE A 79 -6.22 8.70 23.18
C ILE A 79 -5.28 7.54 22.81
N CYS A 80 -4.53 7.00 23.77
CA CYS A 80 -3.65 5.86 23.52
C CYS A 80 -4.44 4.64 23.02
N VAL A 81 -5.54 4.28 23.68
CA VAL A 81 -6.42 3.18 23.25
C VAL A 81 -6.94 3.41 21.83
N GLY A 82 -7.36 4.64 21.51
CA GLY A 82 -7.84 5.00 20.17
C GLY A 82 -6.75 4.87 19.09
N LEU A 83 -5.53 5.33 19.38
CA LEU A 83 -4.40 5.23 18.45
C LEU A 83 -3.96 3.77 18.23
N GLU A 84 -3.89 2.96 19.29
CA GLU A 84 -3.57 1.54 19.20
C GLU A 84 -4.65 0.78 18.41
N ALA A 85 -5.93 1.12 18.59
CA ALA A 85 -7.02 0.55 17.81
C ALA A 85 -7.00 0.98 16.34
N GLU A 86 -6.65 2.23 16.01
CA GLU A 86 -6.44 2.62 14.60
C GLU A 86 -5.30 1.81 13.95
N TYR A 87 -4.19 1.59 14.67
CA TYR A 87 -3.10 0.74 14.19
C TYR A 87 -3.55 -0.71 13.90
N VAL A 88 -4.31 -1.32 14.81
CA VAL A 88 -4.89 -2.67 14.60
C VAL A 88 -5.88 -2.69 13.44
N LYS A 89 -6.71 -1.64 13.33
CA LYS A 89 -7.68 -1.48 12.25
C LYS A 89 -7.02 -1.42 10.88
N ASP A 90 -5.90 -0.72 10.74
CA ASP A 90 -5.17 -0.64 9.48
C ASP A 90 -4.70 -2.03 9.01
N ILE A 91 -4.15 -2.85 9.93
CA ILE A 91 -3.74 -4.22 9.63
C ILE A 91 -4.94 -5.08 9.21
N ILE A 92 -6.08 -5.00 9.93
CA ILE A 92 -7.31 -5.72 9.59
C ILE A 92 -7.80 -5.30 8.20
N CYS A 93 -7.80 -4.00 7.90
CA CYS A 93 -8.23 -3.47 6.60
C CYS A 93 -7.30 -3.94 5.47
N LEU A 94 -5.98 -3.95 5.69
CA LEU A 94 -5.01 -4.47 4.72
C LEU A 94 -5.18 -5.97 4.49
N ARG A 95 -5.38 -6.75 5.54
CA ARG A 95 -5.64 -8.20 5.44
C ARG A 95 -6.88 -8.46 4.60
N ARG A 96 -7.95 -7.74 4.89
CA ARG A 96 -9.21 -7.83 4.14
C ARG A 96 -9.04 -7.47 2.66
N LYS A 97 -8.27 -6.42 2.36
CA LYS A 97 -7.92 -6.04 0.98
C LYS A 97 -7.18 -7.13 0.21
N CYS A 98 -6.38 -7.93 0.91
CA CYS A 98 -5.60 -9.02 0.34
C CYS A 98 -6.37 -10.35 0.23
N GLU A 99 -7.64 -10.41 0.61
CA GLU A 99 -8.45 -11.63 0.49
C GLU A 99 -8.64 -12.03 -0.98
N LEU A 100 -8.39 -13.29 -1.33
CA LEU A 100 -8.76 -13.80 -2.64
C LEU A 100 -10.26 -13.62 -2.90
N TYR A 101 -10.60 -13.29 -4.14
CA TYR A 101 -11.97 -13.16 -4.57
C TYR A 101 -12.75 -14.45 -4.37
N SER A 102 -14.00 -14.29 -3.94
CA SER A 102 -14.97 -15.38 -3.86
C SER A 102 -16.34 -14.88 -4.26
N GLU A 103 -17.15 -15.77 -4.84
CA GLU A 103 -18.54 -15.49 -5.21
C GLU A 103 -19.39 -15.02 -4.02
N ASN A 104 -18.94 -15.29 -2.79
CA ASN A 104 -19.65 -14.91 -1.58
C ASN A 104 -19.45 -13.43 -1.18
N GLN A 105 -18.49 -12.73 -1.77
CA GLN A 105 -18.27 -11.32 -1.47
C GLN A 105 -19.36 -10.44 -2.09
N PRO A 106 -19.74 -9.33 -1.44
CA PRO A 106 -20.86 -8.47 -1.85
C PRO A 106 -20.91 -8.11 -3.34
N LEU A 107 -19.79 -7.70 -3.93
CA LEU A 107 -19.74 -7.31 -5.35
C LEU A 107 -20.12 -8.46 -6.30
N PHE A 108 -19.60 -9.67 -6.04
CA PHE A 108 -19.83 -10.85 -6.87
C PHE A 108 -21.16 -11.53 -6.58
N LYS A 109 -21.67 -11.45 -5.35
CA LYS A 109 -23.06 -11.85 -5.06
C LYS A 109 -24.06 -11.00 -5.83
N ALA A 110 -23.82 -9.70 -5.90
CA ALA A 110 -24.69 -8.77 -6.62
C ALA A 110 -24.53 -8.87 -8.15
N ASN A 111 -23.33 -9.24 -8.62
CA ASN A 111 -23.03 -9.45 -10.05
C ASN A 111 -22.33 -10.80 -10.30
N PRO A 112 -23.06 -11.94 -10.27
CA PRO A 112 -22.43 -13.26 -10.41
C PRO A 112 -21.67 -13.45 -11.73
N SER A 113 -22.15 -12.86 -12.83
CA SER A 113 -21.48 -12.91 -14.13
C SER A 113 -20.11 -12.24 -14.13
N LEU A 114 -19.86 -11.28 -13.24
CA LEU A 114 -18.56 -10.61 -13.14
C LEU A 114 -17.45 -11.59 -12.75
N PHE A 115 -17.77 -12.64 -11.99
CA PHE A 115 -16.79 -13.62 -11.53
C PHE A 115 -16.16 -14.42 -12.68
N GLN A 116 -16.81 -14.49 -13.85
CA GLN A 116 -16.27 -15.12 -15.06
C GLN A 116 -15.08 -14.34 -15.65
N HIS A 117 -14.95 -13.06 -15.29
CA HIS A 117 -13.86 -12.18 -15.71
C HIS A 117 -12.76 -12.05 -14.66
N VAL A 118 -12.86 -12.83 -13.57
CA VAL A 118 -11.85 -12.88 -12.52
C VAL A 118 -10.68 -13.75 -12.98
N ARG A 119 -9.49 -13.18 -12.95
CA ARG A 119 -8.23 -13.85 -13.17
C ARG A 119 -7.57 -14.19 -11.84
N ASP A 120 -7.17 -15.46 -11.69
CA ASP A 120 -6.40 -15.99 -10.55
C ASP A 120 -7.00 -15.68 -9.18
N ARG A 121 -8.32 -15.41 -9.13
CA ARG A 121 -9.05 -14.94 -7.94
C ARG A 121 -8.52 -13.64 -7.35
N GLU A 122 -7.76 -12.83 -8.10
CA GLU A 122 -7.17 -11.61 -7.58
C GLU A 122 -7.50 -10.36 -8.38
N LEU A 123 -7.60 -10.49 -9.70
CA LEU A 123 -7.81 -9.36 -10.60
C LEU A 123 -9.06 -9.59 -11.45
N VAL A 124 -9.65 -8.51 -11.94
CA VAL A 124 -10.78 -8.53 -12.88
C VAL A 124 -10.35 -7.85 -14.16
N ASP A 125 -10.73 -8.41 -15.31
CA ASP A 125 -10.54 -7.78 -16.61
C ASP A 125 -11.13 -6.35 -16.60
N TYR A 126 -10.30 -5.34 -16.84
CA TYR A 126 -10.70 -3.94 -16.78
C TYR A 126 -11.72 -3.57 -17.86
N SER A 127 -11.69 -4.25 -19.01
CA SER A 127 -12.52 -3.93 -20.17
C SER A 127 -14.02 -4.12 -19.92
N VAL A 128 -14.40 -4.89 -18.90
CA VAL A 128 -15.80 -5.15 -18.55
C VAL A 128 -16.43 -3.95 -17.84
N PHE A 129 -15.62 -3.04 -17.30
CA PHE A 129 -16.11 -1.91 -16.53
C PHE A 129 -16.19 -0.64 -17.38
N LYS A 130 -17.24 0.15 -17.13
CA LYS A 130 -17.21 1.57 -17.47
C LYS A 130 -16.68 2.35 -16.26
N ARG A 131 -15.50 2.95 -16.40
CA ARG A 131 -14.97 3.89 -15.39
C ARG A 131 -15.67 5.24 -15.48
N ILE A 132 -15.97 5.86 -14.33
CA ILE A 132 -16.73 7.11 -14.26
C ILE A 132 -15.78 8.29 -14.05
N ASN A 133 -15.75 9.24 -14.99
CA ASN A 133 -14.94 10.47 -14.96
C ASN A 133 -13.47 10.26 -14.56
N ASP A 134 -12.84 9.20 -15.06
CA ASP A 134 -11.47 8.82 -14.69
C ASP A 134 -11.25 8.70 -13.17
N SER A 135 -12.30 8.39 -12.41
CA SER A 135 -12.23 8.21 -10.97
C SER A 135 -12.01 6.74 -10.61
N GLU A 136 -11.97 6.45 -9.31
CA GLU A 136 -11.97 5.12 -8.71
C GLU A 136 -13.31 4.36 -8.86
N ILE A 137 -14.35 5.01 -9.38
CA ILE A 137 -15.68 4.41 -9.54
C ILE A 137 -15.76 3.64 -10.86
N ILE A 138 -16.23 2.40 -10.75
CA ILE A 138 -16.53 1.52 -11.88
C ILE A 138 -18.01 1.18 -11.90
N HIS A 139 -18.55 1.00 -13.11
CA HIS A 139 -19.94 0.66 -13.35
C HIS A 139 -20.04 -0.63 -14.17
N PHE A 140 -20.89 -1.55 -13.71
CA PHE A 140 -21.19 -2.83 -14.35
C PHE A 140 -22.63 -3.24 -14.01
N ASN A 141 -23.41 -3.68 -15.01
CA ASN A 141 -24.80 -4.15 -14.84
C ASN A 141 -25.70 -3.27 -13.95
N ASN A 142 -25.71 -1.96 -14.19
CA ASN A 142 -26.50 -0.96 -13.44
C ASN A 142 -26.11 -0.83 -11.95
N GLN A 143 -24.93 -1.32 -11.58
CA GLN A 143 -24.39 -1.20 -10.23
C GLN A 143 -23.00 -0.55 -10.28
N TYR A 144 -22.63 0.05 -9.16
CA TYR A 144 -21.37 0.74 -9.00
C TYR A 144 -20.50 0.02 -7.97
N GLY A 145 -19.20 0.04 -8.22
CA GLY A 145 -18.17 -0.46 -7.33
C GLY A 145 -16.99 0.50 -7.29
N TYR A 146 -15.94 0.08 -6.58
CA TYR A 146 -14.71 0.85 -6.48
C TYR A 146 -13.52 0.01 -6.94
N ILE A 147 -12.59 0.64 -7.65
CA ILE A 147 -11.22 0.16 -7.82
C ILE A 147 -10.54 0.16 -6.43
N ASP A 148 -9.66 -0.80 -6.15
CA ASP A 148 -8.91 -0.77 -4.90
C ASP A 148 -8.03 0.49 -4.84
N GLY A 149 -8.03 1.16 -3.67
CA GLY A 149 -7.31 2.41 -3.47
C GLY A 149 -5.78 2.33 -3.61
N TYR A 150 -5.19 1.14 -3.67
CA TYR A 150 -3.76 0.99 -4.00
C TYR A 150 -3.46 0.97 -5.50
N VAL A 151 -4.47 0.83 -6.36
CA VAL A 151 -4.29 0.90 -7.81
C VAL A 151 -4.08 2.36 -8.23
N PRO A 152 -2.96 2.71 -8.89
CA PRO A 152 -2.71 4.08 -9.31
C PRO A 152 -3.63 4.47 -10.48
N LEU A 153 -4.67 5.28 -10.20
CA LEU A 153 -5.68 5.67 -11.18
C LEU A 153 -5.12 6.47 -12.36
N THR A 154 -4.03 7.20 -12.14
CA THR A 154 -3.31 7.95 -13.18
C THR A 154 -2.75 7.02 -14.25
N VAL A 155 -2.18 5.88 -13.84
CA VAL A 155 -1.68 4.84 -14.77
C VAL A 155 -2.80 4.28 -15.62
N LEU A 156 -3.97 4.05 -15.04
CA LEU A 156 -5.11 3.52 -15.81
C LEU A 156 -5.53 4.50 -16.91
N GLY A 157 -5.60 5.79 -16.60
CA GLY A 157 -5.90 6.82 -17.62
C GLY A 157 -4.80 6.90 -18.68
N TRP A 158 -3.53 6.88 -18.25
CA TRP A 158 -2.38 6.87 -19.16
C TRP A 158 -2.38 5.65 -20.09
N MET A 159 -2.65 4.45 -19.56
CA MET A 159 -2.73 3.20 -20.32
C MET A 159 -3.86 3.22 -21.34
N SER A 160 -5.06 3.66 -20.96
CA SER A 160 -6.18 3.78 -21.91
C SER A 160 -5.87 4.69 -23.09
N ASN A 161 -5.04 5.73 -22.89
CA ASN A 161 -4.65 6.66 -23.94
C ASN A 161 -3.46 6.16 -24.80
N ASN A 162 -2.46 5.55 -24.17
CA ASN A 162 -1.19 5.22 -24.83
C ASN A 162 -1.10 3.76 -25.29
N ARG A 163 -1.86 2.85 -24.67
CA ARG A 163 -1.84 1.40 -24.89
C ARG A 163 -3.27 0.80 -24.89
N PRO A 164 -4.20 1.33 -25.71
CA PRO A 164 -5.62 0.94 -25.65
C PRO A 164 -5.90 -0.54 -25.99
N GLN A 165 -4.96 -1.23 -26.63
CA GLN A 165 -5.10 -2.63 -27.05
C GLN A 165 -4.44 -3.63 -26.08
N SER A 166 -3.68 -3.14 -25.10
CA SER A 166 -3.01 -4.00 -24.12
C SER A 166 -4.04 -4.55 -23.12
N PRO A 167 -4.06 -5.87 -22.83
CA PRO A 167 -4.89 -6.41 -21.77
C PRO A 167 -4.54 -5.78 -20.42
N ILE A 168 -5.57 -5.36 -19.68
CA ILE A 168 -5.43 -4.75 -18.35
C ILE A 168 -6.35 -5.51 -17.39
N TYR A 169 -5.79 -5.97 -16.28
CA TYR A 169 -6.53 -6.58 -15.18
C TYR A 169 -6.29 -5.75 -13.93
N ILE A 170 -7.34 -5.46 -13.17
CA ILE A 170 -7.27 -4.59 -11.99
C ILE A 170 -7.92 -5.23 -10.76
N ARG A 171 -7.43 -4.84 -9.59
CA ARG A 171 -8.05 -5.13 -8.30
C ARG A 171 -9.19 -4.15 -8.06
N VAL A 172 -10.38 -4.69 -7.87
CA VAL A 172 -11.60 -3.99 -7.42
C VAL A 172 -11.92 -4.35 -5.97
N ASN A 173 -12.58 -3.44 -5.25
CA ASN A 173 -13.03 -3.70 -3.88
C ASN A 173 -14.25 -4.64 -3.90
N PRO A 174 -14.13 -5.88 -3.39
CA PRO A 174 -15.20 -6.87 -3.51
C PRO A 174 -16.29 -6.70 -2.43
N HIS A 175 -16.07 -5.81 -1.45
CA HIS A 175 -16.90 -5.72 -0.25
C HIS A 175 -17.99 -4.66 -0.30
N VAL A 176 -18.04 -3.88 -1.37
CA VAL A 176 -18.98 -2.77 -1.53
C VAL A 176 -19.57 -2.81 -2.92
N VAL A 177 -20.87 -2.54 -2.98
CA VAL A 177 -21.63 -2.42 -4.22
C VAL A 177 -22.74 -1.42 -3.97
N TYR A 178 -23.02 -0.57 -4.94
CA TYR A 178 -24.01 0.49 -4.83
C TYR A 178 -25.01 0.40 -5.98
N SER A 179 -26.29 0.64 -5.66
CA SER A 179 -27.36 0.77 -6.66
C SER A 179 -27.40 2.16 -7.30
N THR A 180 -26.75 3.15 -6.68
CA THR A 180 -26.62 4.53 -7.18
C THR A 180 -25.15 4.92 -7.21
N GLN A 181 -24.78 5.87 -8.07
CA GLN A 181 -23.39 6.32 -8.16
C GLN A 181 -22.95 6.89 -6.81
N PRO A 182 -21.91 6.33 -6.17
CA PRO A 182 -21.43 6.85 -4.91
C PRO A 182 -20.64 8.16 -5.11
N PRO A 183 -20.41 8.96 -4.05
CA PRO A 183 -19.62 10.18 -4.15
C PRO A 183 -18.18 9.85 -4.59
N GLN A 184 -17.65 10.65 -5.50
CA GLN A 184 -16.25 10.56 -5.94
C GLN A 184 -15.32 11.05 -4.83
N LYS A 185 -14.23 10.31 -4.58
CA LYS A 185 -13.15 10.79 -3.73
C LYS A 185 -12.29 11.78 -4.51
N LEU A 186 -12.00 12.91 -3.88
CA LEU A 186 -10.99 13.84 -4.39
C LEU A 186 -9.61 13.26 -4.07
N PHE A 187 -8.81 13.04 -5.11
CA PHE A 187 -7.40 12.68 -4.99
C PHE A 187 -6.57 13.86 -5.49
N GLU A 188 -5.69 14.39 -4.64
CA GLU A 188 -4.68 15.35 -5.06
C GLU A 188 -3.47 14.58 -5.60
N SER A 189 -3.10 14.82 -6.86
CA SER A 189 -1.87 14.30 -7.45
C SER A 189 -1.08 15.45 -8.06
N GLN A 190 0.18 15.58 -7.66
CA GLN A 190 1.13 16.49 -8.31
C GLN A 190 1.78 15.78 -9.49
N LEU A 191 1.65 16.37 -10.69
CA LEU A 191 2.27 15.91 -11.92
C LEU A 191 3.58 16.69 -12.14
N ILE A 192 4.72 16.02 -12.00
CA ILE A 192 6.05 16.59 -12.29
C ILE A 192 6.54 16.00 -13.62
N PRO A 193 6.76 16.80 -14.68
CA PRO A 193 7.18 16.28 -15.98
C PRO A 193 8.68 15.90 -15.99
N PRO A 194 9.08 14.78 -16.63
CA PRO A 194 10.48 14.38 -16.72
C PRO A 194 11.29 15.22 -17.74
N ASN A 195 12.55 15.50 -17.41
CA ASN A 195 13.54 16.16 -18.28
C ASN A 195 14.33 15.11 -19.12
N PRO A 196 14.33 15.16 -20.47
CA PRO A 196 14.91 14.13 -21.32
C PRO A 196 16.30 14.49 -21.85
N LYS A 197 17.25 13.52 -21.82
CA LYS A 197 18.35 13.27 -22.80
C LYS A 197 19.56 12.65 -22.10
N TRP A 198 19.92 11.38 -22.37
CA TRP A 198 21.33 10.90 -22.41
C TRP A 198 21.62 9.38 -22.61
N TRP A 199 20.70 8.56 -23.11
CA TRP A 199 20.65 7.18 -22.59
C TRP A 199 20.81 6.02 -23.59
N HIS A 200 21.97 5.98 -24.23
CA HIS A 200 22.11 5.34 -25.54
C HIS A 200 22.52 3.84 -25.54
N GLU A 201 23.19 3.23 -24.53
CA GLU A 201 24.04 2.05 -24.86
C GLU A 201 24.00 0.79 -23.95
N LEU A 202 23.08 0.67 -23.00
CA LEU A 202 22.82 -0.50 -22.10
C LEU A 202 23.41 -1.89 -22.48
N SER A 203 24.40 -2.37 -21.73
CA SER A 203 25.05 -3.68 -21.95
C SER A 203 25.36 -4.47 -20.66
N ILE A 204 24.67 -5.59 -20.41
CA ILE A 204 24.95 -6.57 -19.31
C ILE A 204 24.90 -8.02 -19.85
N TYR A 205 25.76 -8.92 -19.33
CA TYR A 205 26.03 -10.28 -19.86
C TYR A 205 25.59 -11.46 -18.96
N ASN A 206 25.53 -12.67 -19.55
CA ASN A 206 25.03 -13.90 -18.93
C ASN A 206 25.82 -14.34 -17.67
N ARG A 207 25.11 -14.76 -16.62
CA ARG A 207 25.61 -15.15 -15.27
C ARG A 207 26.14 -14.03 -14.37
N SER A 208 25.85 -12.77 -14.69
CA SER A 208 26.04 -11.65 -13.77
C SER A 208 24.74 -11.35 -13.01
N HIS A 209 24.88 -10.89 -11.77
CA HIS A 209 23.81 -10.29 -10.98
C HIS A 209 24.21 -8.85 -10.69
N GLU A 210 23.30 -7.91 -10.96
CA GLU A 210 23.44 -6.51 -10.60
C GLU A 210 22.15 -6.08 -9.91
N GLY A 211 22.27 -5.30 -8.85
CA GLY A 211 21.16 -4.82 -8.05
C GLY A 211 21.63 -3.60 -7.28
N CYS A 212 20.70 -2.68 -7.02
CA CYS A 212 20.93 -1.50 -6.20
C CYS A 212 19.83 -1.43 -5.15
N SER A 213 20.22 -0.96 -3.96
CA SER A 213 19.29 -0.54 -2.93
C SER A 213 19.60 0.92 -2.65
N PHE A 214 18.60 1.77 -2.80
CA PHE A 214 18.69 3.17 -2.42
C PHE A 214 18.10 3.34 -1.03
N PHE A 215 18.82 4.03 -0.17
CA PHE A 215 18.42 4.30 1.21
C PHE A 215 18.34 5.82 1.35
N LEU A 216 17.22 6.33 1.85
CA LEU A 216 17.16 7.73 2.27
C LEU A 216 18.02 7.88 3.53
N ASP A 217 18.91 8.88 3.57
CA ASP A 217 19.78 9.11 4.72
C ASP A 217 18.97 9.72 5.87
N LYS A 218 18.99 9.01 7.01
CA LYS A 218 18.35 9.43 8.26
C LYS A 218 18.80 10.81 8.73
N SER A 219 19.99 11.25 8.33
CA SER A 219 20.65 12.48 8.79
C SER A 219 20.45 13.71 7.90
N VAL A 220 19.70 13.59 6.80
CA VAL A 220 19.43 14.73 5.90
C VAL A 220 18.74 15.87 6.64
N ASN A 221 19.28 17.08 6.52
CA ASN A 221 18.62 18.28 7.01
C ASN A 221 17.52 18.68 6.01
N PRO A 222 16.30 19.04 6.47
CA PRO A 222 15.24 19.50 5.57
C PRO A 222 15.60 20.77 4.77
N LYS A 223 16.65 21.50 5.17
CA LYS A 223 17.18 22.64 4.40
C LYS A 223 18.04 22.21 3.20
N ASP A 224 18.63 21.02 3.25
CA ASP A 224 19.57 20.54 2.24
C ASP A 224 18.84 19.67 1.20
N ASN A 225 17.94 18.79 1.65
CA ASN A 225 17.05 18.01 0.78
C ASN A 225 15.71 17.75 1.49
N TYR A 226 14.73 18.62 1.25
CA TYR A 226 13.42 18.55 1.89
C TYR A 226 12.65 17.28 1.51
N ASP A 227 12.73 16.85 0.26
CA ASP A 227 11.95 15.72 -0.26
C ASP A 227 12.42 14.40 0.37
N GLU A 228 13.72 14.16 0.42
CA GLU A 228 14.32 13.00 1.08
C GLU A 228 13.99 12.98 2.60
N TYR A 229 14.09 14.14 3.26
CA TYR A 229 13.70 14.27 4.66
C TYR A 229 12.22 13.90 4.87
N TRP A 230 11.32 14.43 4.04
CA TRP A 230 9.88 14.18 4.11
C TRP A 230 9.55 12.72 3.83
N GLU A 231 10.14 12.12 2.80
CA GLU A 231 9.94 10.71 2.45
C GLU A 231 10.40 9.77 3.58
N TYR A 232 11.54 10.04 4.20
CA TYR A 232 12.06 9.20 5.28
C TYR A 232 11.32 9.40 6.61
N HIS A 233 11.21 10.65 7.09
CA HIS A 233 10.73 10.95 8.44
C HIS A 233 9.20 11.01 8.52
N CYS A 234 8.52 11.41 7.43
CA CYS A 234 7.07 11.60 7.44
C CYS A 234 6.33 10.50 6.68
N GLN A 235 6.82 10.08 5.51
CA GLN A 235 6.19 8.99 4.74
C GLN A 235 6.65 7.60 5.16
N ASN A 236 7.68 7.52 6.01
CA ASN A 236 8.27 6.29 6.51
C ASN A 236 8.79 5.33 5.43
N ILE A 237 9.21 5.89 4.29
CA ILE A 237 9.84 5.10 3.24
C ILE A 237 11.25 4.74 3.70
N ARG A 238 11.65 3.49 3.51
CA ARG A 238 12.94 2.98 4.00
C ARG A 238 13.89 2.66 2.87
N ARG A 239 13.41 1.94 1.86
CA ARG A 239 14.27 1.38 0.82
C ARG A 239 13.47 0.99 -0.42
N LEU A 240 14.10 1.10 -1.58
CA LEU A 240 13.69 0.48 -2.83
C LEU A 240 14.70 -0.62 -3.18
N ASP A 241 14.26 -1.87 -3.19
CA ASP A 241 15.09 -3.01 -3.59
C ASP A 241 14.78 -3.45 -5.01
N ILE A 242 15.81 -3.83 -5.77
CA ILE A 242 15.66 -4.19 -7.17
C ILE A 242 16.48 -5.44 -7.48
N ILE A 243 15.83 -6.41 -8.11
CA ILE A 243 16.46 -7.66 -8.53
C ILE A 243 16.02 -8.02 -9.94
N ALA A 244 16.96 -8.50 -10.73
CA ALA A 244 16.71 -9.08 -12.04
C ALA A 244 17.35 -10.47 -12.13
N LYS A 245 16.63 -11.42 -12.72
CA LYS A 245 17.11 -12.80 -12.91
C LYS A 245 16.66 -13.32 -14.26
N ARG A 246 17.59 -13.87 -15.02
CA ARG A 246 17.29 -14.64 -16.23
C ARG A 246 17.21 -16.13 -15.90
N ASP A 247 16.15 -16.79 -16.34
CA ASP A 247 15.98 -18.23 -16.14
C ASP A 247 16.72 -19.07 -17.21
N GLY A 248 16.67 -20.40 -17.08
CA GLY A 248 17.33 -21.32 -18.01
C GLY A 248 16.72 -21.34 -19.41
N ASN A 249 15.51 -20.81 -19.58
CA ASN A 249 14.80 -20.70 -20.86
C ASN A 249 15.03 -19.36 -21.53
N GLY A 250 15.73 -18.44 -20.86
CA GLY A 250 16.05 -17.12 -21.37
C GLY A 250 15.05 -16.03 -20.99
N ASN A 251 14.00 -16.32 -20.23
CA ASN A 251 13.08 -15.30 -19.72
C ASN A 251 13.79 -14.45 -18.66
N LEU A 252 13.69 -13.12 -18.77
CA LEU A 252 14.19 -12.17 -17.79
C LEU A 252 13.04 -11.71 -16.91
N SER A 253 13.11 -12.08 -15.63
CA SER A 253 12.19 -11.66 -14.58
C SER A 253 12.83 -10.58 -13.71
N MET A 254 12.08 -9.53 -13.41
CA MET A 254 12.54 -8.41 -12.60
C MET A 254 11.50 -8.05 -11.53
N MET A 255 11.99 -7.63 -10.38
CA MET A 255 11.18 -7.25 -9.24
C MET A 255 11.78 -6.01 -8.59
N MET A 256 10.93 -5.02 -8.35
CA MET A 256 11.25 -3.79 -7.62
C MET A 256 10.30 -3.66 -6.44
N GLU A 257 10.82 -3.47 -5.24
CA GLU A 257 10.06 -3.48 -4.01
C GLU A 257 10.39 -2.26 -3.12
N GLU A 258 9.43 -1.35 -2.94
CA GLU A 258 9.53 -0.21 -2.02
C GLU A 258 8.97 -0.60 -0.65
N LEU A 259 9.81 -0.55 0.38
CA LEU A 259 9.45 -0.86 1.77
C LEU A 259 9.04 0.41 2.52
N ILE A 260 7.81 0.41 3.05
CA ILE A 260 7.26 1.50 3.85
C ILE A 260 6.94 0.96 5.24
N GLU A 261 7.61 1.48 6.25
CA GLU A 261 7.41 1.09 7.65
C GLU A 261 6.17 1.80 8.23
N GLN A 262 5.31 1.07 8.93
CA GLN A 262 4.19 1.62 9.68
C GLN A 262 4.39 1.29 11.15
N LYS A 263 4.57 2.32 11.98
CA LYS A 263 4.85 2.17 13.41
C LYS A 263 3.57 2.38 14.21
N ASN A 264 3.39 1.58 15.25
CA ASN A 264 2.45 1.95 16.30
C ASN A 264 3.05 3.15 17.05
N ILE A 265 2.38 4.31 16.96
CA ILE A 265 2.88 5.55 17.56
C ILE A 265 2.95 5.41 19.08
N VAL A 266 2.02 4.67 19.69
CA VAL A 266 1.95 4.46 21.13
C VAL A 266 2.93 3.38 21.60
N SER A 267 3.16 2.35 20.78
CA SER A 267 4.10 1.25 21.08
C SER A 267 5.14 1.11 19.96
N PRO A 268 6.21 1.94 19.90
CA PRO A 268 7.12 2.01 18.75
C PRO A 268 7.88 0.73 18.42
N THR A 269 7.91 -0.23 19.33
CA THR A 269 8.44 -1.57 19.11
C THR A 269 7.55 -2.40 18.20
N GLU A 270 6.25 -2.09 18.14
CA GLU A 270 5.31 -2.69 17.21
C GLU A 270 5.30 -1.94 15.88
N ARG A 271 5.43 -2.71 14.81
CA ARG A 271 5.41 -2.21 13.44
C ARG A 271 4.92 -3.29 12.48
N TYR A 272 4.43 -2.83 11.33
CA TYR A 272 4.27 -3.64 10.15
C TYR A 272 4.87 -2.92 8.94
N ILE A 273 5.07 -3.64 7.86
CA ILE A 273 5.57 -3.08 6.61
C ILE A 273 4.52 -3.27 5.55
N VAL A 274 4.25 -2.19 4.83
CA VAL A 274 3.53 -2.25 3.57
C VAL A 274 4.55 -2.01 2.48
N SER A 275 4.72 -3.02 1.66
CA SER A 275 5.56 -2.96 0.48
C SER A 275 4.71 -2.71 -0.76
N ARG A 276 5.25 -1.90 -1.67
CA ARG A 276 4.76 -1.76 -3.03
C ARG A 276 5.71 -2.50 -3.93
N MET A 277 5.20 -3.45 -4.71
CA MET A 277 6.00 -4.29 -5.59
C MET A 277 5.59 -4.13 -7.05
N ILE A 278 6.57 -3.93 -7.91
CA ILE A 278 6.42 -4.10 -9.36
C ILE A 278 7.16 -5.38 -9.74
N HIS A 279 6.46 -6.28 -10.42
CA HIS A 279 7.04 -7.48 -11.03
C HIS A 279 6.86 -7.38 -12.54
N LEU A 280 7.86 -7.79 -13.33
CA LEU A 280 7.76 -7.81 -14.78
C LEU A 280 8.61 -8.92 -15.37
N ASP A 281 8.14 -9.46 -16.48
CA ASP A 281 8.85 -10.50 -17.22
C ASP A 281 8.98 -10.12 -18.71
N THR A 282 10.10 -10.49 -19.33
CA THR A 282 10.32 -10.31 -20.77
C THR A 282 11.18 -11.42 -21.35
N ASP A 283 10.86 -11.84 -22.58
CA ASP A 283 11.69 -12.77 -23.35
C ASP A 283 12.74 -12.06 -24.21
N ALA A 284 13.01 -10.78 -23.95
CA ALA A 284 14.02 -10.01 -24.66
C ALA A 284 15.39 -10.69 -24.57
N ALA A 285 16.01 -10.91 -25.74
CA ALA A 285 17.35 -11.48 -25.84
C ALA A 285 18.39 -10.61 -25.11
N ILE A 286 19.49 -11.24 -24.72
CA ILE A 286 20.63 -10.55 -24.09
C ILE A 286 21.16 -9.47 -25.04
N GLY A 287 21.40 -8.26 -24.50
CA GLY A 287 21.89 -7.11 -25.26
C GLY A 287 20.81 -6.36 -26.07
N LYS A 288 19.55 -6.80 -26.03
CA LYS A 288 18.45 -6.05 -26.66
C LYS A 288 18.15 -4.78 -25.85
N SER A 289 18.00 -3.65 -26.54
CA SER A 289 17.61 -2.37 -25.93
C SER A 289 16.25 -2.49 -25.25
N PHE A 290 16.11 -1.91 -24.05
CA PHE A 290 14.81 -1.84 -23.37
C PHE A 290 13.79 -1.00 -24.16
N HIS A 291 14.23 -0.01 -24.95
CA HIS A 291 13.31 0.77 -25.79
C HIS A 291 12.60 -0.08 -26.85
N ASP A 292 13.25 -1.15 -27.31
CA ASP A 292 12.76 -2.05 -28.36
C ASP A 292 12.22 -3.37 -27.79
N SER A 293 12.17 -3.49 -26.46
CA SER A 293 11.76 -4.70 -25.75
C SER A 293 10.31 -4.61 -25.32
N THR A 294 9.61 -5.74 -25.40
CA THR A 294 8.23 -5.88 -24.98
C THR A 294 8.21 -6.72 -23.71
N LEU A 295 7.44 -6.27 -22.72
CA LEU A 295 7.15 -7.05 -21.53
C LEU A 295 6.03 -8.03 -21.83
N ASN A 296 6.20 -9.28 -21.38
CA ASN A 296 5.13 -10.27 -21.38
C ASN A 296 4.01 -9.77 -20.47
N HIS A 297 4.39 -9.29 -19.28
CA HIS A 297 3.53 -8.57 -18.37
C HIS A 297 4.30 -7.66 -17.42
N LEU A 298 3.56 -6.75 -16.80
CA LEU A 298 3.95 -5.99 -15.62
C LEU A 298 2.81 -6.09 -14.60
N ASP A 299 3.14 -6.57 -13.41
CA ASP A 299 2.24 -6.68 -12.27
C ASP A 299 2.59 -5.61 -11.22
N LEU A 300 1.58 -4.97 -10.64
CA LEU A 300 1.69 -4.22 -9.39
C LEU A 300 1.10 -5.08 -8.28
N ALA A 301 1.74 -5.11 -7.12
CA ALA A 301 1.27 -5.84 -5.95
C ALA A 301 1.58 -5.07 -4.67
N ILE A 302 0.86 -5.42 -3.60
CA ILE A 302 1.25 -5.06 -2.24
C ILE A 302 1.59 -6.31 -1.45
N ASN A 303 2.69 -6.21 -0.71
CA ASN A 303 3.12 -7.22 0.26
C ASN A 303 3.02 -6.62 1.65
N VAL A 304 2.42 -7.34 2.60
CA VAL A 304 2.32 -6.87 3.98
C VAL A 304 3.04 -7.85 4.88
N TYR A 305 3.93 -7.31 5.71
CA TYR A 305 4.73 -8.05 6.68
C TYR A 305 4.36 -7.58 8.07
N THR A 306 4.02 -8.51 8.96
CA THR A 306 3.63 -8.24 10.34
C THR A 306 4.56 -8.97 11.29
N GLU A 307 4.68 -8.48 12.52
CA GLU A 307 5.44 -9.13 13.59
C GLU A 307 6.90 -9.46 13.13
N ASN A 308 7.38 -10.67 13.43
CA ASN A 308 8.73 -11.12 13.06
C ASN A 308 9.00 -11.01 11.56
N ASN A 309 7.98 -11.16 10.70
CA ASN A 309 8.17 -11.03 9.25
C ASN A 309 8.54 -9.60 8.86
N ALA A 310 8.01 -8.60 9.58
CA ALA A 310 8.37 -7.20 9.36
C ALA A 310 9.84 -6.96 9.72
N GLU A 311 10.27 -7.43 10.89
CA GLU A 311 11.64 -7.24 11.35
C GLU A 311 12.66 -7.92 10.43
N ASN A 312 12.40 -9.17 10.06
CA ASN A 312 13.26 -9.92 9.16
C ASN A 312 13.35 -9.24 7.79
N ARG A 313 12.22 -8.79 7.22
CA ARG A 313 12.21 -8.16 5.89
C ARG A 313 13.02 -6.85 5.85
N LEU A 314 13.07 -6.07 6.94
CA LEU A 314 13.91 -4.85 7.01
C LEU A 314 15.41 -5.19 7.01
N LEU A 315 15.80 -6.25 7.72
CA LEU A 315 17.19 -6.68 7.84
C LEU A 315 17.70 -7.38 6.57
N GLU A 316 16.81 -8.04 5.85
CA GLU A 316 17.12 -8.69 4.58
C GLU A 316 17.19 -7.68 3.44
N ASN A 317 17.93 -8.02 2.38
CA ASN A 317 18.01 -7.22 1.17
C ASN A 317 17.78 -8.13 -0.05
N LEU A 318 16.74 -7.83 -0.82
CA LEU A 318 16.35 -8.59 -2.02
C LEU A 318 17.43 -8.53 -3.11
N ALA A 319 18.17 -7.42 -3.23
CA ALA A 319 19.22 -7.23 -4.22
C ALA A 319 20.39 -8.24 -4.09
N ASN A 320 20.54 -8.88 -2.92
CA ASN A 320 21.57 -9.91 -2.71
C ASN A 320 21.25 -11.26 -3.39
N GLY A 321 20.12 -11.37 -4.11
CA GLY A 321 19.73 -12.59 -4.82
C GLY A 321 19.32 -13.76 -3.91
N ARG A 322 19.23 -13.52 -2.60
CA ARG A 322 18.78 -14.51 -1.62
C ARG A 322 17.27 -14.44 -1.49
N LYS A 323 16.65 -15.59 -1.17
CA LYS A 323 15.25 -15.61 -0.77
C LYS A 323 15.10 -14.70 0.46
N VAL A 324 14.18 -13.75 0.37
CA VAL A 324 13.76 -12.90 1.50
C VAL A 324 12.53 -13.50 2.15
N THR A 325 12.19 -13.00 3.34
CA THR A 325 11.01 -13.33 4.13
C THR A 325 9.76 -13.22 3.25
N ASP A 326 8.90 -14.23 3.34
CA ASP A 326 7.62 -14.24 2.65
C ASP A 326 6.65 -13.25 3.33
N ALA A 327 5.81 -12.58 2.54
CA ALA A 327 4.81 -11.66 3.08
C ALA A 327 3.80 -12.41 3.96
N SER A 328 3.37 -11.80 5.08
CA SER A 328 2.29 -12.34 5.92
C SER A 328 0.99 -12.46 5.13
N PHE A 329 0.73 -11.49 4.26
CA PHE A 329 -0.31 -11.55 3.23
C PHE A 329 0.06 -10.60 2.08
N ARG A 330 -0.41 -10.91 0.88
CA ARG A 330 -0.14 -10.13 -0.33
C ARG A 330 -1.33 -10.16 -1.28
N THR A 331 -1.39 -9.21 -2.19
CA THR A 331 -2.28 -9.32 -3.35
C THR A 331 -1.79 -8.53 -4.55
N HIS A 332 -2.12 -9.01 -5.74
CA HIS A 332 -1.95 -8.26 -6.98
C HIS A 332 -2.99 -7.12 -7.07
N LEU A 333 -2.54 -5.98 -7.58
CA LEU A 333 -3.32 -4.76 -7.75
C LEU A 333 -3.67 -4.49 -9.20
N LEU A 334 -2.71 -4.75 -10.08
CA LEU A 334 -2.82 -4.46 -11.50
C LEU A 334 -1.92 -5.43 -12.25
N ARG A 335 -2.37 -5.88 -13.42
CA ARG A 335 -1.55 -6.58 -14.40
C ARG A 335 -1.82 -5.98 -15.76
N VAL A 336 -0.75 -5.67 -16.48
CA VAL A 336 -0.82 -5.25 -17.88
C VAL A 336 0.04 -6.19 -18.70
N GLU A 337 -0.43 -6.55 -19.88
CA GLU A 337 0.26 -7.51 -20.75
C GLU A 337 0.66 -6.83 -22.07
N ASN A 338 1.75 -7.30 -22.67
CA ASN A 338 2.22 -6.85 -23.99
C ASN A 338 2.40 -5.33 -24.09
N ILE A 339 3.17 -4.76 -23.16
CA ILE A 339 3.53 -3.34 -23.14
C ILE A 339 5.00 -3.15 -23.46
N ASN A 340 5.42 -1.93 -23.81
CA ASN A 340 6.84 -1.67 -24.02
C ASN A 340 7.55 -1.65 -22.67
N PHE A 341 8.78 -2.15 -22.61
CA PHE A 341 9.57 -2.11 -21.38
C PHE A 341 9.74 -0.66 -20.90
N SER A 342 9.92 0.30 -21.82
CA SER A 342 10.05 1.72 -21.48
C SER A 342 8.83 2.30 -20.73
N ASP A 343 7.66 1.66 -20.80
CA ASP A 343 6.47 2.07 -20.06
C ASP A 343 6.65 1.89 -18.55
N LEU A 344 7.60 1.05 -18.11
CA LEU A 344 7.91 0.75 -16.71
C LEU A 344 7.98 2.00 -15.82
N PHE A 345 8.62 3.06 -16.30
CA PHE A 345 8.79 4.27 -15.49
C PHE A 345 7.46 4.99 -15.26
N ALA A 346 6.51 4.94 -16.19
CA ALA A 346 5.17 5.49 -15.96
C ALA A 346 4.48 4.78 -14.79
N PHE A 347 4.67 3.45 -14.67
CA PHE A 347 4.19 2.67 -13.53
C PHE A 347 4.97 3.01 -12.26
N ALA A 348 6.31 3.00 -12.29
CA ALA A 348 7.15 3.29 -11.13
C ALA A 348 6.85 4.68 -10.53
N TYR A 349 6.83 5.73 -11.34
CA TYR A 349 6.51 7.09 -10.90
C TYR A 349 5.07 7.28 -10.44
N SER A 350 4.14 6.43 -10.86
CA SER A 350 2.76 6.53 -10.39
C SER A 350 2.48 5.65 -9.18
N PHE A 351 3.22 4.56 -9.02
CA PHE A 351 2.93 3.52 -8.03
C PHE A 351 3.79 3.65 -6.78
N PHE A 352 5.11 3.85 -6.90
CA PHE A 352 5.98 4.05 -5.74
C PHE A 352 5.75 5.43 -5.13
N LYS A 353 5.86 5.52 -3.81
CA LYS A 353 5.68 6.79 -3.10
C LYS A 353 6.90 7.68 -3.23
N SER A 354 8.11 7.13 -3.11
CA SER A 354 9.34 7.89 -3.21
C SER A 354 9.63 8.22 -4.67
N LYS A 355 9.84 9.50 -4.96
CA LYS A 355 10.37 9.94 -6.26
C LYS A 355 11.88 9.94 -6.24
N THR A 356 12.47 10.30 -5.10
CA THR A 356 13.92 10.28 -4.88
C THR A 356 14.51 8.91 -5.22
N LEU A 357 14.00 7.82 -4.64
CA LEU A 357 14.54 6.47 -4.85
C LEU A 357 14.30 5.97 -6.28
N VAL A 358 13.20 6.37 -6.91
CA VAL A 358 12.91 6.01 -8.31
C VAL A 358 13.83 6.76 -9.26
N ASP A 359 14.09 8.05 -9.00
CA ASP A 359 15.03 8.85 -9.76
C ASP A 359 16.45 8.31 -9.60
N GLU A 360 16.91 8.01 -8.39
CA GLU A 360 18.22 7.40 -8.15
C GLU A 360 18.36 6.03 -8.83
N TRP A 361 17.32 5.18 -8.76
CA TRP A 361 17.32 3.90 -9.46
C TRP A 361 17.43 4.06 -10.95
N LYS A 362 16.53 4.87 -11.52
CA LYS A 362 16.56 5.20 -12.93
C LYS A 362 17.98 5.64 -13.24
N ASP A 363 18.52 6.56 -12.46
CA ASP A 363 19.79 7.21 -12.65
C ASP A 363 21.05 6.37 -12.44
N ALA A 364 20.94 5.15 -11.93
CA ALA A 364 22.08 4.26 -11.73
C ALA A 364 22.12 3.09 -12.72
N GLN A 365 20.94 2.60 -13.14
CA GLN A 365 20.82 1.38 -13.95
C GLN A 365 20.59 1.68 -15.42
N PHE A 366 20.00 2.84 -15.62
CA PHE A 366 19.78 3.38 -16.90
C PHE A 366 20.48 4.74 -16.70
N ARG A 367 21.77 4.94 -16.90
CA ARG A 367 22.45 6.26 -16.96
C ARG A 367 23.89 5.88 -17.16
#